data_AF-D2VR96-F1
#
_entry.id   AF-D2VR96-F1
#
_cell.length_a   1.000
_cell.length_b   1.000
_cell.length_c   1.000
_cell.angle_alpha   90.00
_cell.angle_beta   90.00
_cell.angle_gamma   90.00
#
_symmetry.space_group_name_H-M   'P 1'
#
loop_
_entity.id
_entity.type
_entity.pdbx_description
1 polymer ?
#
loop_
_entity_poly.entity_id
_entity_poly.type
_entity_poly.pdbx_seq_one_letter_code
_entity_poly.pdbx_strand_id
1 'polypeptide(L)'
;MGYTNYRGLCDDYPTSRVLAALTLGLYTALVIASLIGQFYKQWKLKTNRIGHREVNYISIARNPTLMVLGTITSYIFTLVQLLRVVISRKLFPCFMFSFTYWMGVPGLAAIILGRCVRLVALTWMNQLKVKIGKRKLLSQSFMLENTESRSLLMDENRVELMSASNVELQSLSGVSISQSFSSIGALMNEDQQDLGPATNVESSSEQKEKKDESIVTRSNNETANNKRNSENSEEIIRLGSSRFDKQKLRMYRFFTSSKFIAILFALIYGTHLIIYFSVGVADYFNVQSGSLEKLQNKKLSFVVGTHLLSEQGCGNGTYNLVVMATYFGAYLILLLGFVIVALFMKNDVWKIKWELSLICVGWLLSTITYAVPSFFSDITTLVDYFFPWQLFLIFGCIWDTFVAHFLPVFVYQRNRNSSKPRDSQSSGGNSSNHIKKCLTSKKWNSKFLLFNEKSYCPEDVMMWNAIEQFKMIKSNKKRVELFRTIVRTYILIGAPLELNIARSTNGIPEIIELCNSINETNLESISISISIFNEIQQVCEHNMVDSFLRFHSEFRKELEQELGIKFEDI
;
A
#
# COMPACT_ATOMS: atom_id res chain seq x y z
N MET A 1 -16.00 -21.85 -53.52
CA MET A 1 -16.92 -22.19 -52.42
C MET A 1 -16.46 -23.51 -51.83
N GLY A 2 -15.66 -23.44 -50.75
CA GLY A 2 -15.11 -24.65 -50.12
C GLY A 2 -16.20 -25.39 -49.34
N TYR A 3 -16.12 -26.72 -49.33
CA TYR A 3 -16.99 -27.63 -48.58
C TYR A 3 -17.21 -27.12 -47.14
N THR A 4 -18.39 -26.58 -46.86
CA THR A 4 -18.84 -26.36 -45.50
C THR A 4 -18.92 -27.72 -44.84
N ASN A 5 -18.16 -27.92 -43.77
CA ASN A 5 -18.36 -29.10 -42.94
C ASN A 5 -19.80 -29.02 -42.37
N TYR A 6 -20.45 -30.16 -42.09
CA TYR A 6 -21.83 -30.20 -41.56
C TYR A 6 -22.03 -29.41 -40.25
N ARG A 7 -20.93 -28.92 -39.66
CA ARG A 7 -20.87 -28.10 -38.44
C ARG A 7 -20.74 -26.59 -38.69
N GLY A 8 -20.77 -26.14 -39.95
CA GLY A 8 -20.70 -24.70 -40.29
C GLY A 8 -19.33 -24.05 -40.06
N LEU A 9 -18.27 -24.84 -39.84
CA LEU A 9 -16.89 -24.36 -39.71
C LEU A 9 -16.15 -24.50 -41.04
N CYS A 10 -15.55 -23.41 -41.52
CA CYS A 10 -14.61 -23.39 -42.64
C CYS A 10 -13.17 -23.51 -42.14
N ASP A 11 -12.24 -23.86 -43.03
CA ASP A 11 -10.82 -23.84 -42.67
C ASP A 11 -10.33 -22.40 -42.55
N ASP A 12 -9.56 -22.12 -41.51
CA ASP A 12 -8.94 -20.81 -41.33
C ASP A 12 -7.98 -20.52 -42.48
N TYR A 13 -8.13 -19.34 -43.09
CA TYR A 13 -7.30 -18.91 -44.21
C TYR A 13 -5.84 -18.72 -43.76
N PRO A 14 -4.83 -18.94 -44.64
CA PRO A 14 -3.43 -18.77 -44.25
C PRO A 14 -3.10 -17.41 -43.59
N THR A 15 -3.77 -16.32 -44.02
CA THR A 15 -3.56 -14.99 -43.43
C THR A 15 -3.93 -14.92 -41.95
N SER A 16 -5.05 -15.52 -41.54
CA SER A 16 -5.48 -15.48 -40.14
C SER A 16 -4.54 -16.28 -39.24
N ARG A 17 -4.02 -17.41 -39.73
CA ARG A 17 -3.00 -18.20 -39.02
C ARG A 17 -1.70 -17.44 -38.85
N VAL A 18 -1.21 -16.78 -39.91
CA VAL A 18 0.01 -15.97 -39.87
C VAL A 18 -0.15 -14.79 -38.91
N LEU A 19 -1.28 -14.06 -38.99
CA LEU A 19 -1.56 -12.96 -38.07
C LEU A 19 -1.63 -13.43 -36.62
N ALA A 20 -2.34 -14.53 -36.34
CA ALA A 20 -2.44 -15.11 -35.01
C ALA A 20 -1.08 -15.54 -34.46
N ALA A 21 -0.24 -16.20 -35.27
CA ALA A 21 1.10 -16.63 -34.89
C ALA A 21 2.03 -15.44 -34.59
N LEU A 22 1.99 -14.40 -35.44
CA LEU A 22 2.77 -13.17 -35.23
C LEU A 22 2.33 -12.44 -33.97
N THR A 23 1.02 -12.26 -33.75
CA THR A 23 0.50 -11.63 -32.53
C THR A 23 0.89 -12.44 -31.29
N LEU A 24 0.81 -13.77 -31.35
CA LEU A 24 1.20 -14.64 -30.24
C LEU A 24 2.70 -14.53 -29.93
N GLY A 25 3.55 -14.51 -30.96
CA GLY A 25 4.99 -14.33 -30.81
C GLY A 25 5.35 -12.99 -30.19
N LEU A 26 4.76 -11.89 -30.69
CA LEU A 26 4.97 -10.55 -30.14
C LEU A 26 4.48 -10.43 -28.69
N TYR A 27 3.30 -11.00 -28.38
CA TYR A 27 2.78 -10.94 -27.03
C TYR A 27 3.60 -11.79 -26.06
N THR A 28 4.04 -12.98 -26.47
CA THR A 28 4.96 -13.82 -25.69
C THR A 28 6.25 -13.06 -25.35
N ALA A 29 6.84 -12.37 -26.34
CA ALA A 29 8.03 -11.54 -26.12
C ALA A 29 7.77 -10.41 -25.10
N LEU A 30 6.62 -9.73 -25.20
CA LEU A 30 6.22 -8.69 -24.23
C LEU A 30 6.05 -9.26 -22.82
N VAL A 31 5.40 -10.42 -22.68
CA VAL A 31 5.19 -11.09 -21.38
C VAL A 31 6.52 -11.50 -20.75
N ILE A 32 7.42 -12.11 -21.53
CA ILE A 32 8.76 -12.50 -21.06
C ILE A 32 9.54 -11.26 -20.62
N ALA A 33 9.60 -10.21 -21.44
CA ALA A 33 10.29 -8.97 -21.11
C ALA A 33 9.71 -8.32 -19.84
N SER A 34 8.39 -8.32 -19.68
CA SER A 34 7.70 -7.76 -18.52
C SER A 34 8.01 -8.54 -17.24
N LEU A 35 7.96 -9.87 -17.29
CA LEU A 35 8.24 -10.74 -16.14
C LEU A 35 9.72 -10.71 -15.76
N ILE A 36 10.64 -10.75 -16.74
CA ILE A 36 12.08 -10.61 -16.49
C ILE A 36 12.37 -9.23 -15.89
N GLY A 37 11.81 -8.15 -16.44
CA GLY A 37 12.00 -6.81 -15.92
C GLY A 37 11.49 -6.65 -14.48
N GLN A 38 10.33 -7.23 -14.18
CA GLN A 38 9.78 -7.26 -12.83
C GLN A 38 10.63 -8.10 -11.87
N PHE A 39 11.05 -9.30 -12.28
CA PHE A 39 11.87 -10.20 -11.46
C PHE A 39 13.25 -9.60 -11.21
N TYR A 40 13.95 -9.13 -12.25
CA TYR A 40 15.25 -8.47 -12.14
C TYR A 40 15.18 -7.31 -11.14
N LYS A 41 14.11 -6.52 -11.19
CA LYS A 41 13.92 -5.40 -10.28
C LYS A 41 13.68 -5.86 -8.84
N GLN A 42 12.80 -6.84 -8.62
CA GLN A 42 12.59 -7.40 -7.28
C GLN A 42 13.85 -8.04 -6.71
N TRP A 43 14.60 -8.74 -7.56
CA TRP A 43 15.87 -9.36 -7.21
C TRP A 43 16.91 -8.30 -6.84
N LYS A 44 17.12 -7.28 -7.69
CA LYS A 44 18.03 -6.17 -7.42
C LYS A 44 17.70 -5.47 -6.10
N LEU A 45 16.42 -5.28 -5.80
CA LEU A 45 15.98 -4.72 -4.52
C LEU A 45 16.25 -5.65 -3.34
N LYS A 46 16.11 -6.96 -3.52
CA LYS A 46 16.45 -7.95 -2.48
C LYS A 46 17.96 -7.98 -2.22
N THR A 47 18.77 -7.90 -3.26
CA THR A 47 20.24 -7.88 -3.16
C THR A 47 20.73 -6.59 -2.52
N ASN A 48 20.19 -5.43 -2.92
CA ASN A 48 20.58 -4.13 -2.33
C ASN A 48 20.23 -4.00 -0.85
N ARG A 49 19.20 -4.71 -0.36
CA ARG A 49 18.83 -4.72 1.08
C ARG A 49 19.96 -5.20 2.00
N ILE A 50 20.95 -5.92 1.47
CA ILE A 50 22.07 -6.46 2.26
C ILE A 50 23.06 -5.35 2.66
N GLY A 51 23.08 -4.21 1.96
CA GLY A 51 23.99 -3.08 2.26
C GLY A 51 23.30 -1.74 2.53
N HIS A 52 22.23 -1.41 1.80
CA HIS A 52 21.48 -0.16 1.99
C HIS A 52 19.98 -0.37 1.75
N ARG A 53 19.17 0.01 2.74
CA ARG A 53 17.72 -0.27 2.80
C ARG A 53 16.93 0.76 1.99
N GLU A 54 17.05 0.72 0.68
CA GLU A 54 16.16 1.51 -0.17
C GLU A 54 14.72 0.97 -0.07
N VAL A 55 13.79 1.83 0.35
CA VAL A 55 12.37 1.50 0.40
C VAL A 55 11.84 1.37 -1.04
N ASN A 56 11.36 0.19 -1.40
CA ASN A 56 10.74 -0.03 -2.70
C ASN A 56 9.30 0.50 -2.71
N TYR A 57 9.16 1.80 -2.99
CA TYR A 57 7.86 2.44 -3.14
C TYR A 57 6.98 1.80 -4.23
N ILE A 58 7.58 1.11 -5.21
CA ILE A 58 6.82 0.43 -6.25
C ILE A 58 6.13 -0.82 -5.72
N SER A 59 6.73 -1.56 -4.79
CA SER A 59 6.04 -2.67 -4.10
C SER A 59 4.98 -2.20 -3.11
N ILE A 60 5.11 -0.98 -2.60
CA ILE A 60 4.12 -0.37 -1.72
C ILE A 60 2.91 0.07 -2.56
N ALA A 61 3.14 0.83 -3.63
CA ALA A 61 2.12 1.30 -4.55
C ALA A 61 1.44 0.14 -5.31
N ARG A 62 2.24 -0.73 -5.94
CA ARG A 62 1.78 -1.80 -6.82
C ARG A 62 1.94 -3.16 -6.16
N ASN A 63 0.91 -4.00 -6.24
CA ASN A 63 1.00 -5.37 -5.75
C ASN A 63 1.65 -6.24 -6.84
N PRO A 64 2.89 -6.72 -6.64
CA PRO A 64 3.58 -7.52 -7.65
C PRO A 64 2.87 -8.83 -7.97
N THR A 65 2.19 -9.43 -6.98
CA THR A 65 1.39 -10.64 -7.19
C THR A 65 0.22 -10.38 -8.13
N LEU A 66 -0.47 -9.24 -7.98
CA LEU A 66 -1.57 -8.86 -8.86
C LEU A 66 -1.09 -8.60 -10.30
N MET A 67 0.10 -8.02 -10.46
CA MET A 67 0.72 -7.81 -11.76
C MET A 67 1.03 -9.14 -12.44
N VAL A 68 1.73 -10.05 -11.76
CA VAL A 68 2.08 -11.38 -12.28
C VAL A 68 0.84 -12.21 -12.59
N LEU A 69 -0.14 -12.24 -11.67
CA LEU A 69 -1.38 -12.98 -11.87
C LEU A 69 -2.15 -12.45 -13.08
N GLY A 70 -2.16 -11.12 -13.28
CA GLY A 70 -2.80 -10.50 -14.43
C GLY A 70 -2.13 -10.87 -15.74
N THR A 71 -0.80 -10.81 -15.78
CA THR A 71 -0.01 -11.21 -16.95
C THR A 71 -0.22 -12.68 -17.28
N ILE A 72 -0.16 -13.58 -16.29
CA ILE A 72 -0.35 -15.02 -16.51
C ILE A 72 -1.78 -15.31 -17.00
N THR A 73 -2.80 -14.74 -16.34
CA THR A 73 -4.20 -14.94 -16.73
C THR A 73 -4.46 -14.46 -18.16
N SER A 74 -3.99 -13.25 -18.46
CA SER A 74 -4.08 -12.65 -19.79
C SER A 74 -3.31 -13.44 -20.85
N TYR A 75 -2.12 -13.94 -20.50
CA TYR A 75 -1.32 -14.78 -21.38
C TYR A 75 -1.96 -16.13 -21.67
N ILE A 76 -2.48 -16.84 -20.67
CA ILE A 76 -3.19 -18.11 -20.86
C ILE A 76 -4.41 -17.91 -21.77
N PHE A 77 -5.19 -16.85 -21.53
CA PHE A 77 -6.32 -16.52 -22.39
C PHE A 77 -5.87 -16.29 -23.84
N THR A 78 -4.90 -15.41 -24.07
CA THR A 78 -4.38 -15.12 -25.42
C THR A 78 -3.77 -16.36 -26.08
N LEU A 79 -3.01 -17.16 -25.34
CA LEU A 79 -2.37 -18.38 -25.83
C LEU A 79 -3.42 -19.35 -26.37
N VAL A 80 -4.46 -19.66 -25.60
CA VAL A 80 -5.51 -20.60 -26.04
C VAL A 80 -6.29 -20.03 -27.23
N GLN A 81 -6.64 -18.74 -27.20
CA GLN A 81 -7.42 -18.13 -28.29
C GLN A 81 -6.63 -18.08 -29.60
N LEU A 82 -5.34 -17.73 -29.56
CA LEU A 82 -4.50 -17.68 -30.76
C LEU A 82 -4.08 -19.07 -31.23
N LEU A 83 -3.77 -19.99 -30.32
CA LEU A 83 -3.43 -21.38 -30.67
C LEU A 83 -4.60 -22.08 -31.38
N ARG A 84 -5.85 -21.77 -31.01
CA ARG A 84 -7.05 -22.21 -31.72
C ARG A 84 -7.05 -21.81 -33.19
N VAL A 85 -6.64 -20.58 -33.51
CA VAL A 85 -6.58 -20.10 -34.91
C VAL A 85 -5.39 -20.71 -35.63
N VAL A 86 -4.23 -20.84 -34.96
CA VAL A 86 -3.02 -21.41 -35.55
C VAL A 86 -3.19 -22.90 -35.92
N ILE A 87 -3.77 -23.71 -35.03
CA ILE A 87 -4.01 -25.15 -35.25
C ILE A 87 -5.17 -25.39 -36.23
N SER A 88 -6.08 -24.42 -36.41
CA SER A 88 -7.40 -24.51 -37.03
C SER A 88 -8.53 -24.70 -36.02
N ARG A 89 -9.56 -23.85 -36.13
CA ARG A 89 -10.80 -23.93 -35.34
C ARG A 89 -11.54 -25.27 -35.48
N LYS A 90 -11.28 -26.04 -36.56
CA LYS A 90 -11.87 -27.38 -36.78
C LYS A 90 -11.22 -28.48 -35.95
N LEU A 91 -9.93 -28.35 -35.63
CA LEU A 91 -9.15 -29.37 -34.93
C LEU A 91 -8.97 -29.06 -33.44
N PHE A 92 -9.13 -27.79 -33.06
CA PHE A 92 -8.89 -27.38 -31.69
C PHE A 92 -9.95 -27.93 -30.72
N PRO A 93 -9.57 -28.54 -29.58
CA PRO A 93 -10.53 -29.15 -28.64
C PRO A 93 -11.59 -28.17 -28.15
N CYS A 94 -12.87 -28.54 -28.29
CA CYS A 94 -13.98 -27.65 -27.96
C CYS A 94 -13.99 -27.24 -26.48
N PHE A 95 -13.73 -28.20 -25.58
CA PHE A 95 -13.67 -27.97 -24.14
C PHE A 95 -12.66 -26.88 -23.77
N MET A 96 -11.44 -26.96 -24.30
CA MET A 96 -10.38 -25.99 -23.99
C MET A 96 -10.76 -24.57 -24.43
N PHE A 97 -11.36 -24.46 -25.62
CA PHE A 97 -11.85 -23.19 -26.14
C PHE A 97 -13.00 -22.64 -25.30
N SER A 98 -14.06 -23.43 -25.11
CA SER A 98 -15.25 -23.04 -24.35
C SER A 98 -14.90 -22.64 -22.92
N PHE A 99 -14.05 -23.43 -22.26
CA PHE A 99 -13.57 -23.16 -20.90
C PHE A 99 -12.81 -21.84 -20.83
N THR A 100 -11.85 -21.63 -21.73
CA THR A 100 -11.03 -20.40 -21.70
C THR A 100 -11.83 -19.17 -22.09
N TYR A 101 -12.79 -19.32 -22.99
CA TYR A 101 -13.71 -18.25 -23.36
C TYR A 101 -14.61 -17.88 -22.18
N TRP A 102 -15.20 -18.88 -21.50
CA TRP A 102 -16.02 -18.70 -20.31
C TRP A 102 -15.27 -18.04 -19.15
N MET A 103 -14.05 -18.52 -18.87
CA MET A 103 -13.22 -18.01 -17.77
C MET A 103 -12.48 -16.71 -18.12
N GLY A 104 -12.42 -16.34 -19.40
CA GLY A 104 -11.68 -15.18 -19.88
C GLY A 104 -12.20 -13.86 -19.29
N VAL A 105 -13.49 -13.57 -19.46
CA VAL A 105 -14.11 -12.34 -18.94
C VAL A 105 -13.99 -12.20 -17.43
N PRO A 106 -14.43 -13.16 -16.60
CA PRO A 106 -14.32 -13.03 -15.16
C PRO A 106 -12.87 -12.95 -14.68
N GLY A 107 -11.96 -13.67 -15.33
CA GLY A 107 -10.53 -13.62 -15.02
C GLY A 107 -9.92 -12.24 -15.25
N LEU A 108 -10.15 -11.67 -16.44
CA LEU A 108 -9.64 -10.36 -16.82
C LEU A 108 -10.30 -9.25 -15.99
N ALA A 109 -11.62 -9.32 -15.78
CA ALA A 109 -12.34 -8.36 -14.96
C ALA A 109 -11.89 -8.40 -13.49
N ALA A 110 -11.64 -9.59 -12.92
CA ALA A 110 -11.15 -9.74 -11.55
C ALA A 110 -9.81 -9.03 -11.32
N ILE A 111 -8.92 -9.01 -12.32
CA ILE A 111 -7.65 -8.27 -12.24
C ILE A 111 -7.89 -6.77 -12.12
N ILE A 112 -8.74 -6.21 -12.99
CA ILE A 112 -9.04 -4.78 -12.99
C ILE A 112 -9.75 -4.39 -11.69
N LEU A 113 -10.76 -5.15 -11.28
CA LEU A 113 -11.47 -4.94 -10.01
C LEU A 113 -10.52 -5.01 -8.81
N GLY A 114 -9.59 -5.99 -8.79
CA GLY A 114 -8.57 -6.09 -7.76
C GLY A 114 -7.67 -4.86 -7.69
N ARG A 115 -7.31 -4.26 -8.85
CA ARG A 115 -6.53 -3.01 -8.91
C ARG A 115 -7.34 -1.83 -8.35
N CYS A 116 -8.62 -1.71 -8.73
CA CYS A 116 -9.53 -0.69 -8.23
C CYS A 116 -9.70 -0.75 -6.71
N VAL A 117 -10.06 -1.93 -6.18
CA VAL A 117 -10.27 -2.14 -4.73
C VAL A 117 -9.00 -1.81 -3.95
N ARG A 118 -7.83 -2.26 -4.44
CA ARG A 118 -6.55 -1.96 -3.82
C ARG A 118 -6.28 -0.45 -3.79
N LEU A 119 -6.48 0.26 -4.90
CA LEU A 119 -6.25 1.70 -4.98
C LEU A 119 -7.11 2.45 -3.95
N VAL A 120 -8.41 2.15 -3.90
CA VAL A 120 -9.35 2.73 -2.93
C VAL A 120 -8.90 2.45 -1.50
N ALA A 121 -8.61 1.19 -1.19
CA ALA A 121 -8.19 0.78 0.15
C ALA A 121 -6.86 1.44 0.57
N LEU A 122 -5.88 1.55 -0.33
CA LEU A 122 -4.60 2.21 -0.08
C LEU A 122 -4.77 3.69 0.25
N THR A 123 -5.58 4.42 -0.51
CA THR A 123 -5.80 5.85 -0.29
C THR A 123 -6.55 6.09 1.02
N TRP A 124 -7.61 5.34 1.30
CA TRP A 124 -8.34 5.46 2.57
C TRP A 124 -7.47 5.07 3.77
N MET A 125 -6.66 4.03 3.63
CA MET A 125 -5.69 3.64 4.66
C MET A 125 -4.73 4.79 4.98
N ASN A 126 -4.19 5.47 3.97
CA ASN A 126 -3.21 6.54 4.22
C ASN A 126 -3.83 7.83 4.73
N GLN A 127 -5.03 8.18 4.28
CA GLN A 127 -5.80 9.25 4.90
C GLN A 127 -6.05 8.95 6.39
N LEU A 128 -6.40 7.70 6.72
CA LEU A 128 -6.60 7.27 8.10
C LEU A 128 -5.29 7.32 8.90
N LYS A 129 -4.17 6.87 8.32
CA LYS A 129 -2.83 6.97 8.94
C LYS A 129 -2.48 8.41 9.29
N VAL A 130 -2.60 9.34 8.34
CA VAL A 130 -2.32 10.78 8.59
C VAL A 130 -3.26 11.35 9.64
N LYS A 131 -4.55 10.99 9.63
CA LYS A 131 -5.51 11.40 10.66
C LYS A 131 -5.13 10.89 12.05
N ILE A 132 -4.65 9.64 12.16
CA ILE A 132 -4.16 9.08 13.43
C ILE A 132 -2.89 9.81 13.87
N GLY A 133 -1.91 9.97 12.99
CA GLY A 133 -0.65 10.64 13.31
C GLY A 133 -0.83 12.10 13.73
N LYS A 134 -1.66 12.88 13.02
CA LYS A 134 -1.99 14.26 13.39
C LYS A 134 -2.66 14.35 14.77
N ARG A 135 -3.61 13.46 15.09
CA ARG A 135 -4.24 13.42 16.42
C ARG A 135 -3.23 13.11 17.52
N LYS A 136 -2.28 12.19 17.25
CA LYS A 136 -1.21 11.86 18.21
C LYS A 136 -0.26 13.03 18.41
N LEU A 137 0.20 13.68 17.35
CA LEU A 137 1.07 14.86 17.43
C LEU A 137 0.39 16.03 18.15
N LEU A 138 -0.90 16.28 17.90
CA LEU A 138 -1.66 17.32 18.59
C LEU A 138 -1.88 17.00 20.06
N SER A 139 -2.25 15.75 20.38
CA SER A 139 -2.36 15.30 21.77
C SER A 139 -1.04 15.47 22.52
N GLN A 140 0.09 15.24 21.86
CA GLN A 140 1.42 15.44 22.41
C GLN A 140 1.75 16.92 22.63
N SER A 141 1.39 17.81 21.71
CA SER A 141 1.62 19.25 21.88
C SER A 141 0.80 19.84 23.04
N PHE A 142 -0.47 19.43 23.19
CA PHE A 142 -1.30 19.87 24.33
C PHE A 142 -0.73 19.41 25.67
N MET A 143 -0.16 18.21 25.73
CA MET A 143 0.51 17.71 26.94
C MET A 143 1.74 18.56 27.30
N LEU A 144 2.44 19.14 26.32
CA LEU A 144 3.60 20.00 26.56
C LEU A 144 3.17 21.37 27.08
N GLU A 145 2.22 22.02 26.40
CA GLU A 145 1.74 23.37 26.70
C GLU A 145 1.15 23.48 28.12
N ASN A 146 0.29 22.54 28.52
CA ASN A 146 -0.36 22.56 29.83
C ASN A 146 0.60 22.50 31.03
N THR A 147 1.86 22.09 30.82
CA THR A 147 2.83 22.03 31.93
C THR A 147 3.73 23.24 32.00
N GLU A 148 4.06 23.87 30.88
CA GLU A 148 4.76 25.16 30.92
C GLU A 148 3.87 26.22 31.58
N SER A 149 2.58 26.26 31.24
CA SER A 149 1.64 27.18 31.89
C SER A 149 1.48 26.90 33.39
N ARG A 150 1.51 25.62 33.80
CA ARG A 150 1.37 25.26 35.22
C ARG A 150 2.64 25.54 36.04
N SER A 151 3.83 25.38 35.45
CA SER A 151 5.07 25.76 36.14
C SER A 151 5.16 27.27 36.35
N LEU A 152 4.72 28.08 35.38
CA LEU A 152 4.74 29.54 35.51
C LEU A 152 3.79 30.04 36.59
N LEU A 153 2.57 29.48 36.67
CA LEU A 153 1.61 29.84 37.73
C LEU A 153 2.06 29.43 39.14
N MET A 154 2.84 28.35 39.28
CA MET A 154 3.37 27.97 40.60
C MET A 154 4.56 28.83 41.03
N ASP A 155 5.35 29.37 40.10
CA ASP A 155 6.39 30.35 40.43
C ASP A 155 5.81 31.74 40.72
N GLU A 156 4.76 32.16 40.01
CA GLU A 156 4.11 33.46 40.25
C GLU A 156 3.45 33.52 41.65
N ASN A 157 2.74 32.45 42.05
CA ASN A 157 2.21 32.34 43.43
C ASN A 157 3.30 32.21 44.50
N ARG A 158 4.52 31.78 44.14
CA ARG A 158 5.65 31.71 45.09
C ARG A 158 6.33 33.07 45.26
N VAL A 159 6.32 33.90 44.22
CA VAL A 159 6.83 35.28 44.28
C VAL A 159 5.85 36.19 45.05
N GLU A 160 4.54 36.02 44.91
CA GLU A 160 3.55 36.79 45.71
C GLU A 160 3.56 36.42 47.20
N LEU A 161 3.83 35.16 47.55
CA LEU A 161 3.94 34.76 48.96
C LEU A 161 5.25 35.23 49.63
N MET A 162 6.28 35.58 48.85
CA MET A 162 7.52 36.18 49.35
C MET A 162 7.53 37.72 49.27
N SER A 163 6.69 38.35 48.45
CA SER A 163 6.59 39.81 48.34
C SER A 163 5.67 40.45 49.37
N ALA A 164 4.83 39.69 50.07
CA ALA A 164 4.04 40.19 51.21
C ALA A 164 4.85 40.37 52.52
N SER A 165 6.17 40.10 52.50
CA SER A 165 7.03 40.14 53.69
C SER A 165 8.01 41.33 53.76
N ASN A 166 8.13 42.20 52.76
CA ASN A 166 9.05 43.35 52.86
C ASN A 166 8.56 44.54 52.03
N VAL A 167 7.90 45.49 52.70
CA VAL A 167 7.79 46.87 52.25
C VAL A 167 8.87 47.66 52.99
N GLU A 168 10.02 47.88 52.37
CA GLU A 168 10.86 49.05 52.62
C GLU A 168 11.86 49.30 51.47
N LEU A 169 11.65 50.45 50.81
CA LEU A 169 12.60 51.45 50.28
C LEU A 169 13.82 51.09 49.38
N GLN A 170 14.07 52.00 48.43
CA GLN A 170 15.28 52.28 47.59
C GLN A 170 15.36 51.51 46.26
N SER A 171 15.24 52.13 45.06
CA SER A 171 15.94 53.23 44.37
C SER A 171 17.09 52.76 43.43
N LEU A 172 16.94 53.10 42.15
CA LEU A 172 17.95 53.45 41.13
C LEU A 172 18.87 52.39 40.46
N SER A 173 18.88 52.46 39.11
CA SER A 173 19.93 52.13 38.12
C SER A 173 20.44 50.68 38.05
N GLY A 174 20.81 50.05 36.93
CA GLY A 174 21.08 50.41 35.54
C GLY A 174 22.11 49.40 34.98
N VAL A 175 22.07 49.12 33.67
CA VAL A 175 23.23 48.67 32.83
C VAL A 175 23.72 47.20 32.90
N SER A 176 23.20 46.38 31.96
CA SER A 176 23.85 45.68 30.81
C SER A 176 25.18 44.87 30.88
N ILE A 177 25.22 43.78 30.06
CA ILE A 177 26.37 43.09 29.39
C ILE A 177 27.16 42.12 30.31
N SER A 178 27.62 40.89 29.98
CA SER A 178 28.10 40.23 28.74
C SER A 178 28.20 38.68 28.88
N GLN A 179 28.00 38.00 27.74
CA GLN A 179 28.84 36.96 27.09
C GLN A 179 29.55 35.81 27.85
N SER A 180 29.14 34.58 27.47
CA SER A 180 29.92 33.41 26.98
C SER A 180 31.25 32.99 27.62
N PHE A 181 31.37 31.69 27.93
CA PHE A 181 32.54 30.87 27.57
C PHE A 181 32.19 29.41 27.27
N SER A 182 33.04 28.84 26.43
CA SER A 182 32.97 27.57 25.71
C SER A 182 33.75 26.43 26.40
N SER A 183 33.27 25.20 26.18
CA SER A 183 33.99 23.91 25.96
C SER A 183 35.40 23.65 26.51
N ILE A 184 35.55 22.48 27.16
CA ILE A 184 36.67 21.49 27.19
C ILE A 184 36.09 20.31 28.01
N GLY A 185 36.21 19.00 27.74
CA GLY A 185 37.12 18.22 26.89
C GLY A 185 38.05 17.33 27.75
N ALA A 186 37.65 16.11 28.15
CA ALA A 186 38.51 14.98 28.57
C ALA A 186 37.62 13.75 28.89
N LEU A 187 37.72 12.60 28.19
CA LEU A 187 38.71 11.50 28.31
C LEU A 187 38.78 10.87 29.71
N MET A 188 38.32 9.61 29.82
CA MET A 188 38.66 8.54 30.77
C MET A 188 37.59 7.44 30.63
N ASN A 189 37.82 6.14 30.72
CA ASN A 189 38.97 5.25 30.64
C ASN A 189 38.32 3.85 30.53
N GLU A 190 38.96 2.93 29.83
CA GLU A 190 38.63 1.50 29.88
C GLU A 190 38.82 0.96 31.31
N ASP A 191 37.95 0.06 31.74
CA ASP A 191 38.40 -1.10 32.51
C ASP A 191 37.42 -2.29 32.36
N GLN A 192 38.06 -3.45 32.32
CA GLN A 192 37.60 -4.78 31.94
C GLN A 192 37.69 -5.68 33.18
N GLN A 193 36.72 -6.58 33.39
CA GLN A 193 36.76 -7.86 34.15
C GLN A 193 35.38 -8.17 34.75
N ASP A 194 34.95 -9.38 35.05
CA ASP A 194 35.13 -10.74 34.51
C ASP A 194 34.10 -11.64 35.22
N LEU A 195 33.66 -12.71 34.55
CA LEU A 195 33.14 -14.01 35.03
C LEU A 195 32.25 -14.19 36.31
N GLY A 196 30.95 -14.48 36.05
CA GLY A 196 30.18 -15.69 36.47
C GLY A 196 29.82 -15.97 37.96
N PRO A 197 29.08 -17.05 38.29
CA PRO A 197 27.92 -17.65 37.62
C PRO A 197 26.71 -17.95 38.58
N ALA A 198 25.55 -18.25 37.96
CA ALA A 198 24.44 -19.13 38.38
C ALA A 198 23.94 -19.20 39.84
N THR A 199 22.63 -18.96 40.02
CA THR A 199 21.78 -19.82 40.90
C THR A 199 20.30 -19.74 40.53
N ASN A 200 19.71 -20.91 40.28
CA ASN A 200 18.27 -21.19 40.29
C ASN A 200 17.77 -21.23 41.75
N VAL A 201 16.61 -20.63 42.07
CA VAL A 201 15.75 -21.03 43.21
C VAL A 201 14.28 -20.72 42.88
N GLU A 202 13.48 -21.79 42.87
CA GLU A 202 12.10 -22.00 43.37
C GLU A 202 11.15 -20.79 43.48
N SER A 203 10.00 -20.79 42.80
CA SER A 203 8.74 -21.46 43.16
C SER A 203 8.13 -21.02 44.51
N SER A 204 6.90 -20.48 44.44
CA SER A 204 5.79 -20.48 45.43
C SER A 204 4.94 -19.23 45.15
N SER A 205 3.72 -19.33 44.62
CA SER A 205 2.45 -19.59 45.31
C SER A 205 2.10 -18.55 46.38
N GLU A 206 0.78 -18.31 46.52
CA GLU A 206 0.10 -17.47 47.52
C GLU A 206 -0.14 -16.01 47.10
N GLN A 207 -1.26 -15.36 47.38
CA GLN A 207 -2.52 -15.75 48.01
C GLN A 207 -3.55 -14.68 47.61
N LYS A 208 -4.80 -15.09 47.46
CA LYS A 208 -5.92 -14.22 47.12
C LYS A 208 -6.54 -13.76 48.43
N GLU A 209 -6.10 -12.64 48.97
CA GLU A 209 -6.67 -12.06 50.19
C GLU A 209 -7.67 -10.95 49.85
N LYS A 210 -8.93 -11.24 50.17
CA LYS A 210 -10.05 -10.29 50.32
C LYS A 210 -9.79 -9.49 51.59
N LYS A 211 -9.89 -8.16 51.55
CA LYS A 211 -10.07 -7.39 52.78
C LYS A 211 -10.97 -6.18 52.58
N ASP A 212 -11.82 -6.03 53.60
CA ASP A 212 -13.02 -5.25 53.69
C ASP A 212 -12.83 -3.74 53.76
N GLU A 213 -13.95 -3.09 53.48
CA GLU A 213 -14.27 -1.69 53.70
C GLU A 213 -13.89 -1.18 55.10
N SER A 214 -13.29 0.00 55.15
CA SER A 214 -13.48 0.91 56.28
C SER A 214 -13.62 2.35 55.79
N ILE A 215 -14.79 2.89 56.07
CA ILE A 215 -15.24 4.26 55.91
C ILE A 215 -14.38 5.20 56.75
N VAL A 216 -13.73 6.19 56.12
CA VAL A 216 -13.27 7.41 56.80
C VAL A 216 -13.67 8.62 55.96
N THR A 217 -14.75 9.25 56.38
CA THR A 217 -15.23 10.55 55.93
C THR A 217 -14.34 11.63 56.54
N ARG A 218 -13.51 12.31 55.75
CA ARG A 218 -12.86 13.55 56.19
C ARG A 218 -12.84 14.59 55.06
N SER A 219 -13.61 15.65 55.32
CA SER A 219 -13.63 16.97 54.71
C SER A 219 -12.33 17.36 53.98
N ASN A 220 -12.45 17.72 52.69
CA ASN A 220 -11.55 18.63 51.98
C ASN A 220 -12.24 19.15 50.70
N ASN A 221 -12.87 20.33 50.79
CA ASN A 221 -13.65 20.94 49.71
C ASN A 221 -12.81 21.71 48.66
N GLU A 222 -11.47 21.59 48.66
CA GLU A 222 -10.62 22.26 47.67
C GLU A 222 -10.06 21.33 46.57
N THR A 223 -10.29 20.02 46.65
CA THR A 223 -9.76 19.05 45.67
C THR A 223 -10.72 18.76 44.50
N ALA A 224 -11.98 19.22 44.57
CA ALA A 224 -13.01 18.89 43.58
C ALA A 224 -12.81 19.58 42.21
N ASN A 225 -12.26 20.81 42.18
CA ASN A 225 -12.02 21.53 40.92
C ASN A 225 -10.78 21.03 40.17
N ASN A 226 -9.76 20.51 40.88
CA ASN A 226 -8.58 19.94 40.22
C ASN A 226 -8.83 18.51 39.66
N LYS A 227 -9.76 17.76 40.25
CA LYS A 227 -10.11 16.40 39.78
C LYS A 227 -10.88 16.43 38.45
N ARG A 228 -11.76 17.42 38.25
CA ARG A 228 -12.56 17.58 37.01
C ARG A 228 -11.70 17.85 35.77
N ASN A 229 -10.61 18.60 35.89
CA ASN A 229 -9.70 18.85 34.76
C ASN A 229 -8.79 17.64 34.44
N SER A 230 -8.52 16.79 35.43
CA SER A 230 -7.76 15.54 35.23
C SER A 230 -8.58 14.48 34.47
N GLU A 231 -9.86 14.32 34.81
CA GLU A 231 -10.75 13.32 34.18
C GLU A 231 -11.02 13.65 32.70
N ASN A 232 -11.17 14.94 32.35
CA ASN A 232 -11.33 15.37 30.95
C ASN A 232 -10.08 15.09 30.09
N SER A 233 -8.87 15.19 30.67
CA SER A 233 -7.62 14.90 29.96
C SER A 233 -7.47 13.41 29.66
N GLU A 234 -7.81 12.54 30.62
CA GLU A 234 -7.79 11.08 30.45
C GLU A 234 -8.82 10.60 29.43
N GLU A 235 -10.00 11.22 29.37
CA GLU A 235 -11.03 10.88 28.39
C GLU A 235 -10.59 11.25 26.96
N ILE A 236 -9.95 12.41 26.78
CA ILE A 236 -9.36 12.84 25.50
C ILE A 236 -8.22 11.90 25.06
N ILE A 237 -7.40 11.39 25.98
CA ILE A 237 -6.36 10.40 25.69
C ILE A 237 -6.96 9.03 25.33
N ARG A 238 -8.05 8.60 25.99
CA ARG A 238 -8.80 7.37 25.66
C ARG A 238 -9.46 7.45 24.28
N LEU A 239 -9.86 8.63 23.83
CA LEU A 239 -10.35 8.91 22.47
C LEU A 239 -9.23 8.88 21.40
N GLY A 240 -7.95 8.88 21.80
CA GLY A 240 -6.78 9.07 20.93
C GLY A 240 -6.43 7.94 19.95
N SER A 241 -7.05 6.77 20.04
CA SER A 241 -7.23 5.88 18.88
C SER A 241 -8.38 4.93 19.21
N SER A 242 -9.58 5.29 18.76
CA SER A 242 -10.74 4.42 18.92
C SER A 242 -10.37 3.00 18.46
N ARG A 243 -10.81 1.97 19.20
CA ARG A 243 -10.64 0.55 18.77
C ARG A 243 -11.09 0.37 17.31
N PHE A 244 -12.06 1.18 16.89
CA PHE A 244 -12.57 1.31 15.54
C PHE A 244 -11.53 1.76 14.50
N ASP A 245 -10.67 2.75 14.78
CA ASP A 245 -9.61 3.17 13.84
C ASP A 245 -8.60 2.04 13.62
N LYS A 246 -8.23 1.30 14.67
CA LYS A 246 -7.35 0.13 14.58
C LYS A 246 -8.01 -1.00 13.78
N GLN A 247 -9.32 -1.20 13.93
CA GLN A 247 -10.07 -2.20 13.17
C GLN A 247 -10.17 -1.82 11.69
N LYS A 248 -10.48 -0.55 11.39
CA LYS A 248 -10.48 -0.01 10.03
C LYS A 248 -9.13 -0.17 9.34
N LEU A 249 -8.04 0.14 10.03
CA LEU A 249 -6.70 -0.02 9.48
C LEU A 249 -6.38 -1.49 9.18
N ARG A 250 -6.76 -2.41 10.08
CA ARG A 250 -6.64 -3.86 9.83
C ARG A 250 -7.44 -4.31 8.61
N MET A 251 -8.66 -3.80 8.45
CA MET A 251 -9.50 -4.10 7.29
C MET A 251 -8.88 -3.58 5.98
N TYR A 252 -8.37 -2.34 5.94
CA TYR A 252 -7.70 -1.83 4.75
C TYR A 252 -6.37 -2.57 4.45
N ARG A 253 -5.62 -2.97 5.48
CA ARG A 253 -4.43 -3.81 5.33
C ARG A 253 -4.79 -5.18 4.74
N PHE A 254 -5.95 -5.73 5.11
CA PHE A 254 -6.47 -6.95 4.50
C PHE A 254 -6.82 -6.74 3.03
N PHE A 255 -7.60 -5.71 2.67
CA PHE A 255 -7.95 -5.42 1.27
C PHE A 255 -6.74 -5.14 0.36
N THR A 256 -5.64 -4.66 0.93
CA THR A 256 -4.39 -4.42 0.21
C THR A 256 -3.45 -5.62 0.22
N SER A 257 -3.77 -6.70 0.94
CA SER A 257 -2.94 -7.90 1.04
C SER A 257 -3.05 -8.79 -0.20
N SER A 258 -2.01 -9.57 -0.49
CA SER A 258 -2.05 -10.64 -1.50
C SER A 258 -3.05 -11.74 -1.15
N LYS A 259 -3.32 -11.96 0.15
CA LYS A 259 -4.30 -12.94 0.63
C LYS A 259 -5.73 -12.60 0.19
N PHE A 260 -6.13 -11.33 0.33
CA PHE A 260 -7.43 -10.87 -0.14
C PHE A 260 -7.56 -11.05 -1.65
N ILE A 261 -6.52 -10.73 -2.42
CA ILE A 261 -6.50 -10.94 -3.87
C ILE A 261 -6.69 -12.42 -4.21
N ALA A 262 -5.95 -13.33 -3.55
CA ALA A 262 -6.12 -14.77 -3.77
C ALA A 262 -7.55 -15.25 -3.44
N ILE A 263 -8.13 -14.76 -2.34
CA ILE A 263 -9.53 -15.07 -1.95
C ILE A 263 -10.51 -14.55 -3.01
N LEU A 264 -10.34 -13.30 -3.46
CA LEU A 264 -11.18 -12.70 -4.50
C LEU A 264 -11.14 -13.53 -5.79
N PHE A 265 -9.93 -13.95 -6.22
CA PHE A 265 -9.76 -14.83 -7.37
C PHE A 265 -10.42 -16.19 -7.16
N ALA A 266 -10.17 -16.83 -6.01
CA ALA A 266 -10.77 -18.12 -5.69
C ALA A 266 -12.31 -18.07 -5.69
N LEU A 267 -12.91 -17.00 -5.16
CA LEU A 267 -14.36 -16.82 -5.14
C LEU A 267 -14.93 -16.59 -6.54
N ILE A 268 -14.32 -15.70 -7.33
CA ILE A 268 -14.78 -15.42 -8.70
C ILE A 268 -14.62 -16.66 -9.58
N TYR A 269 -13.41 -17.25 -9.63
CA TYR A 269 -13.15 -18.44 -10.43
C TYR A 269 -13.98 -19.63 -9.94
N GLY A 270 -14.05 -19.88 -8.64
CA GLY A 270 -14.82 -20.98 -8.07
C GLY A 270 -16.30 -20.90 -8.44
N THR A 271 -16.90 -19.71 -8.35
CA THR A 271 -18.29 -19.49 -8.75
C THR A 271 -18.50 -19.77 -10.24
N HIS A 272 -17.64 -19.22 -11.10
CA HIS A 272 -17.76 -19.43 -12.55
C HIS A 272 -17.47 -20.87 -12.98
N LEU A 273 -16.58 -21.58 -12.29
CA LEU A 273 -16.33 -23.00 -12.50
C LEU A 273 -17.54 -23.86 -12.14
N ILE A 274 -18.17 -23.60 -10.98
CA ILE A 274 -19.38 -24.31 -10.56
C ILE A 274 -20.49 -24.13 -11.60
N ILE A 275 -20.71 -22.89 -12.07
CA ILE A 275 -21.72 -22.61 -13.10
C ILE A 275 -21.36 -23.32 -14.41
N TYR A 276 -20.11 -23.21 -14.86
CA TYR A 276 -19.64 -23.83 -16.11
C TYR A 276 -19.88 -25.34 -16.12
N PHE A 277 -19.44 -26.05 -15.08
CA PHE A 277 -19.61 -27.49 -15.00
C PHE A 277 -21.07 -27.90 -14.82
N SER A 278 -21.86 -27.13 -14.06
CA SER A 278 -23.29 -27.42 -13.89
C SER A 278 -24.04 -27.34 -15.23
N VAL A 279 -23.80 -26.29 -16.01
CA VAL A 279 -24.41 -26.14 -17.34
C VAL A 279 -23.85 -27.18 -18.31
N GLY A 280 -22.54 -27.48 -18.24
CA GLY A 280 -21.91 -28.49 -19.08
C GLY A 280 -22.47 -29.91 -18.86
N VAL A 281 -22.71 -30.28 -17.60
CA VAL A 281 -23.36 -31.55 -17.24
C VAL A 281 -24.80 -31.60 -17.71
N ALA A 282 -25.56 -30.51 -17.54
CA ALA A 282 -26.93 -30.43 -18.03
C ALA A 282 -27.01 -30.55 -19.57
N ASP A 283 -26.13 -29.86 -20.30
CA ASP A 283 -26.01 -29.96 -21.76
C ASP A 283 -25.64 -31.40 -22.17
N TYR A 284 -24.72 -32.05 -21.47
CA TYR A 284 -24.31 -33.43 -21.74
C TYR A 284 -25.49 -34.42 -21.60
N PHE A 285 -26.24 -34.35 -20.48
CA PHE A 285 -27.40 -35.22 -20.27
C PHE A 285 -28.51 -34.95 -21.29
N ASN A 286 -28.77 -33.69 -21.62
CA ASN A 286 -29.74 -33.30 -22.66
C ASN A 286 -29.39 -33.86 -24.04
N VAL A 287 -28.10 -34.01 -24.33
CA VAL A 287 -27.61 -34.63 -25.57
C VAL A 287 -27.80 -36.15 -25.51
N GLN A 288 -27.44 -36.79 -24.40
CA GLN A 288 -27.53 -38.24 -24.23
C GLN A 288 -28.98 -38.75 -24.21
N SER A 289 -29.93 -37.96 -23.68
CA SER A 289 -31.33 -38.35 -23.56
C SER A 289 -32.18 -38.04 -24.80
N GLY A 290 -31.64 -37.31 -25.78
CA GLY A 290 -32.38 -36.89 -26.98
C GLY A 290 -32.22 -37.87 -28.16
N SER A 291 -33.28 -38.10 -28.95
CA SER A 291 -33.11 -38.74 -30.27
C SER A 291 -32.24 -37.86 -31.17
N LEU A 292 -31.39 -38.48 -32.00
CA LEU A 292 -30.41 -37.80 -32.87
C LEU A 292 -31.04 -36.70 -33.74
N GLU A 293 -32.29 -36.89 -34.20
CA GLU A 293 -33.06 -35.91 -34.96
C GLU A 293 -33.46 -34.66 -34.15
N LYS A 294 -33.75 -34.81 -32.86
CA LYS A 294 -34.02 -33.66 -31.98
C LYS A 294 -32.77 -32.84 -31.68
N LEU A 295 -31.57 -33.43 -31.86
CA LEU A 295 -30.30 -32.75 -31.61
C LEU A 295 -30.00 -31.66 -32.64
N GLN A 296 -30.40 -31.85 -33.90
CA GLN A 296 -30.17 -30.86 -34.96
C GLN A 296 -30.99 -29.58 -34.75
N ASN A 297 -32.15 -29.69 -34.10
CA ASN A 297 -33.03 -28.54 -33.82
C ASN A 297 -32.87 -27.96 -32.41
N LYS A 298 -32.22 -28.66 -31.48
CA LYS A 298 -31.98 -28.16 -30.12
C LYS A 298 -30.78 -27.21 -30.10
N LYS A 299 -31.05 -25.97 -29.71
CA LYS A 299 -29.99 -25.00 -29.40
C LYS A 299 -29.34 -25.41 -28.07
N LEU A 300 -28.08 -25.81 -28.10
CA LEU A 300 -27.27 -26.09 -26.92
C LEU A 300 -26.71 -24.80 -26.32
N SER A 301 -26.40 -24.79 -25.02
CA SER A 301 -26.08 -23.59 -24.26
C SER A 301 -24.72 -22.99 -24.64
N PHE A 302 -23.70 -23.84 -24.82
CA PHE A 302 -22.33 -23.38 -25.09
C PHE A 302 -21.88 -23.49 -26.55
N VAL A 303 -22.35 -24.51 -27.26
CA VAL A 303 -21.73 -24.95 -28.51
C VAL A 303 -22.77 -25.23 -29.59
N VAL A 304 -22.48 -24.88 -30.84
CA VAL A 304 -23.36 -25.20 -31.98
C VAL A 304 -22.95 -26.54 -32.59
N GLY A 305 -23.91 -27.46 -32.70
CA GLY A 305 -23.75 -28.70 -33.46
C GLY A 305 -22.85 -29.77 -32.84
N THR A 306 -22.34 -29.56 -31.62
CA THR A 306 -21.48 -30.52 -30.91
C THR A 306 -21.71 -30.44 -29.40
N HIS A 307 -21.14 -31.38 -28.63
CA HIS A 307 -21.13 -31.36 -27.18
C HIS A 307 -19.79 -30.81 -26.64
N LEU A 308 -19.78 -30.37 -25.38
CA LEU A 308 -18.64 -29.72 -24.73
C LEU A 308 -17.33 -30.54 -24.80
N LEU A 309 -17.43 -31.86 -24.61
CA LEU A 309 -16.32 -32.81 -24.62
C LEU A 309 -15.98 -33.33 -26.03
N SER A 310 -16.45 -32.69 -27.10
CA SER A 310 -16.13 -33.12 -28.45
C SER A 310 -14.62 -32.92 -28.71
N GLU A 311 -13.97 -33.98 -29.19
CA GLU A 311 -12.57 -33.94 -29.66
C GLU A 311 -12.40 -33.03 -30.88
N GLN A 312 -13.49 -32.79 -31.60
CA GLN A 312 -13.51 -31.94 -32.77
C GLN A 312 -13.81 -30.49 -32.38
N GLY A 313 -13.35 -29.59 -33.25
CA GLY A 313 -13.57 -28.16 -33.13
C GLY A 313 -15.03 -27.76 -33.12
N CYS A 314 -15.29 -26.61 -32.51
CA CYS A 314 -16.62 -26.09 -32.33
C CYS A 314 -16.71 -24.58 -32.54
N GLY A 315 -17.87 -24.13 -33.01
CA GLY A 315 -18.21 -22.72 -33.21
C GLY A 315 -18.78 -22.08 -31.95
N ASN A 316 -18.75 -20.75 -31.90
CA ASN A 316 -19.43 -20.00 -30.85
C ASN A 316 -20.93 -19.99 -31.11
N GLY A 317 -21.71 -20.48 -30.14
CA GLY A 317 -23.16 -20.31 -30.16
C GLY A 317 -23.58 -18.88 -29.82
N THR A 318 -24.72 -18.46 -30.38
CA THR A 318 -25.34 -17.15 -30.07
C THR A 318 -25.61 -17.00 -28.57
N TYR A 319 -25.97 -18.08 -27.87
CA TYR A 319 -26.15 -18.08 -26.41
C TYR A 319 -24.86 -17.76 -25.66
N ASN A 320 -23.74 -18.36 -26.06
CA ASN A 320 -22.44 -18.06 -25.46
C ASN A 320 -22.06 -16.58 -25.63
N LEU A 321 -22.34 -16.01 -26.82
CA LEU A 321 -22.15 -14.57 -27.06
C LEU A 321 -23.03 -13.71 -26.15
N VAL A 322 -24.30 -14.07 -25.97
CA VAL A 322 -25.23 -13.34 -25.08
C VAL A 322 -24.79 -13.42 -23.62
N VAL A 323 -24.36 -14.59 -23.14
CA VAL A 323 -23.86 -14.75 -21.77
C VAL A 323 -22.59 -13.93 -21.57
N MET A 324 -21.68 -13.94 -22.53
CA MET A 324 -20.48 -13.11 -22.49
C MET A 324 -20.79 -11.63 -22.48
N ALA A 325 -21.69 -11.17 -23.34
CA ALA A 325 -22.15 -9.78 -23.35
C ALA A 325 -22.77 -9.39 -22.00
N THR A 326 -23.52 -10.30 -21.37
CA THR A 326 -24.09 -10.11 -20.03
C THR A 326 -23.00 -9.99 -18.96
N TYR A 327 -21.98 -10.86 -19.00
CA TYR A 327 -20.84 -10.77 -18.08
C TYR A 327 -20.05 -9.48 -18.27
N PHE A 328 -19.74 -9.11 -19.51
CA PHE A 328 -19.09 -7.84 -19.80
C PHE A 328 -19.91 -6.65 -19.28
N GLY A 329 -21.22 -6.64 -19.52
CA GLY A 329 -22.11 -5.60 -19.00
C GLY A 329 -22.09 -5.51 -17.48
N ALA A 330 -22.21 -6.65 -16.77
CA ALA A 330 -22.17 -6.69 -15.31
C ALA A 330 -20.82 -6.19 -14.75
N TYR A 331 -19.70 -6.66 -15.30
CA TYR A 331 -18.37 -6.22 -14.87
C TYR A 331 -18.08 -4.76 -15.25
N LEU A 332 -18.59 -4.28 -16.38
CA LEU A 332 -18.48 -2.89 -16.79
C LEU A 332 -19.20 -1.96 -15.82
N ILE A 333 -20.41 -2.32 -15.37
CA ILE A 333 -21.15 -1.54 -14.35
C ILE A 333 -20.34 -1.45 -13.05
N LEU A 334 -19.78 -2.58 -12.57
CA LEU A 334 -18.91 -2.59 -11.38
C LEU A 334 -17.68 -1.70 -11.60
N LEU A 335 -17.05 -1.78 -12.77
CA LEU A 335 -15.89 -0.99 -13.11
C LEU A 335 -16.20 0.52 -13.14
N LEU A 336 -17.32 0.92 -13.74
CA LEU A 336 -17.78 2.31 -13.76
C LEU A 336 -17.98 2.84 -12.33
N GLY A 337 -18.57 2.03 -11.44
CA GLY A 337 -18.69 2.37 -10.02
C GLY A 337 -17.33 2.66 -9.37
N PHE A 338 -16.33 1.82 -9.62
CA PHE A 338 -14.97 2.04 -9.12
C PHE A 338 -14.28 3.26 -9.74
N VAL A 339 -14.46 3.51 -11.04
CA VAL A 339 -13.93 4.70 -11.71
C VAL A 339 -14.51 5.96 -11.11
N ILE A 340 -15.83 6.02 -10.86
CA ILE A 340 -16.48 7.14 -10.18
C ILE A 340 -15.84 7.38 -8.80
N VAL A 341 -15.68 6.33 -7.99
CA VAL A 341 -14.98 6.45 -6.69
C VAL A 341 -13.55 6.96 -6.87
N ALA A 342 -12.82 6.48 -7.88
CA ALA A 342 -11.46 6.90 -8.17
C ALA A 342 -11.33 8.38 -8.56
N LEU A 343 -12.35 8.96 -9.21
CA LEU A 343 -12.40 10.39 -9.54
C LEU A 343 -12.46 11.26 -8.28
N PHE A 344 -13.18 10.83 -7.23
CA PHE A 344 -13.29 11.57 -5.97
C PHE A 344 -12.08 11.42 -5.04
N MET A 345 -11.17 10.50 -5.33
CA MET A 345 -9.96 10.32 -4.51
C MET A 345 -8.99 11.49 -4.73
N LYS A 346 -8.07 11.74 -3.79
CA LYS A 346 -6.98 12.71 -4.03
C LYS A 346 -6.05 12.20 -5.13
N ASN A 347 -5.48 13.09 -5.94
CA ASN A 347 -4.48 12.72 -6.94
C ASN A 347 -3.23 12.15 -6.26
N ASP A 348 -2.79 11.00 -6.75
CA ASP A 348 -1.60 10.32 -6.26
C ASP A 348 -0.35 10.75 -7.04
N VAL A 349 0.80 10.76 -6.37
CA VAL A 349 2.08 11.15 -6.98
C VAL A 349 2.54 10.14 -8.05
N TRP A 350 2.13 8.89 -7.90
CA TRP A 350 2.55 7.77 -8.74
C TRP A 350 1.75 7.62 -10.04
N LYS A 351 0.74 8.48 -10.26
CA LYS A 351 -0.17 8.44 -11.42
C LYS A 351 -0.87 7.08 -11.61
N ILE A 352 -1.09 6.33 -10.53
CA ILE A 352 -1.76 5.01 -10.55
C ILE A 352 -3.19 5.15 -11.06
N LYS A 353 -3.86 6.27 -10.72
CA LYS A 353 -5.18 6.58 -11.29
C LYS A 353 -5.16 6.68 -12.81
N TRP A 354 -4.13 7.33 -13.36
CA TRP A 354 -3.98 7.47 -14.80
C TRP A 354 -3.70 6.13 -15.47
N GLU A 355 -2.83 5.28 -14.89
CA GLU A 355 -2.64 3.90 -15.35
C GLU A 355 -3.97 3.15 -15.42
N LEU A 356 -4.74 3.19 -14.32
CA LEU A 356 -6.01 2.48 -14.23
C LEU A 356 -7.03 3.03 -15.25
N SER A 357 -7.12 4.35 -15.41
CA SER A 357 -7.97 4.97 -16.44
C SER A 357 -7.55 4.54 -17.85
N LEU A 358 -6.25 4.52 -18.16
CA LEU A 358 -5.75 4.05 -19.46
C LEU A 358 -6.09 2.58 -19.71
N ILE A 359 -5.96 1.72 -18.70
CA ILE A 359 -6.37 0.31 -18.77
C ILE A 359 -7.87 0.21 -19.04
N CYS A 360 -8.70 0.96 -18.31
CA CYS A 360 -10.16 0.93 -18.47
C CYS A 360 -10.59 1.42 -19.87
N VAL A 361 -9.98 2.50 -20.36
CA VAL A 361 -10.25 3.03 -21.71
C VAL A 361 -9.84 2.01 -22.78
N GLY A 362 -8.66 1.41 -22.66
CA GLY A 362 -8.21 0.38 -23.59
C GLY A 362 -9.15 -0.83 -23.62
N TRP A 363 -9.56 -1.33 -22.45
CA TRP A 363 -10.53 -2.42 -22.34
C TRP A 363 -11.90 -2.05 -22.91
N LEU A 364 -12.39 -0.84 -22.65
CA LEU A 364 -13.66 -0.36 -23.19
C LEU A 364 -13.61 -0.32 -24.72
N LEU A 365 -12.55 0.25 -25.30
CA LEU A 365 -12.37 0.31 -26.75
C LEU A 365 -12.26 -1.09 -27.37
N SER A 366 -11.43 -1.97 -26.78
CA SER A 366 -11.29 -3.36 -27.22
C SER A 366 -12.59 -4.15 -27.12
N THR A 367 -13.39 -3.93 -26.08
CA THR A 367 -14.66 -4.62 -25.87
C THR A 367 -15.73 -4.12 -26.83
N ILE A 368 -15.86 -2.79 -27.03
CA ILE A 368 -16.83 -2.23 -27.99
C ILE A 368 -16.49 -2.66 -29.41
N THR A 369 -15.21 -2.58 -29.79
CA THR A 369 -14.75 -3.02 -31.11
C THR A 369 -14.98 -4.52 -31.30
N TYR A 370 -14.78 -5.36 -30.28
CA TYR A 370 -15.14 -6.77 -30.39
C TYR A 370 -16.66 -7.00 -30.45
N ALA A 371 -17.42 -6.41 -29.54
CA ALA A 371 -18.83 -6.73 -29.29
C ALA A 371 -19.75 -6.26 -30.41
N VAL A 372 -19.62 -5.01 -30.89
CA VAL A 372 -20.56 -4.44 -31.88
C VAL A 372 -20.59 -5.29 -33.16
N PRO A 373 -19.44 -5.65 -33.78
CA PRO A 373 -19.45 -6.44 -35.00
C PRO A 373 -19.77 -7.92 -34.75
N SER A 374 -19.60 -8.42 -33.52
CA SER A 374 -19.98 -9.80 -33.17
C SER A 374 -21.49 -10.04 -33.22
N PHE A 375 -22.33 -9.00 -33.23
CA PHE A 375 -23.77 -9.14 -33.44
C PHE A 375 -24.16 -9.37 -34.90
N PHE A 376 -23.26 -9.13 -35.85
CA PHE A 376 -23.50 -9.33 -37.27
C PHE A 376 -22.95 -10.69 -37.68
N SER A 377 -23.84 -11.64 -38.00
CA SER A 377 -23.46 -12.99 -38.42
C SER A 377 -22.43 -12.96 -39.52
N ASP A 378 -22.63 -12.12 -40.54
CA ASP A 378 -21.76 -12.03 -41.72
C ASP A 378 -20.32 -11.65 -41.36
N ILE A 379 -20.14 -10.77 -40.38
CA ILE A 379 -18.79 -10.39 -39.92
C ILE A 379 -18.16 -11.57 -39.17
N THR A 380 -18.91 -12.20 -38.26
CA THR A 380 -18.41 -13.35 -37.50
C THR A 380 -18.16 -14.59 -38.36
N THR A 381 -18.82 -14.73 -39.50
CA THR A 381 -18.68 -15.88 -40.40
C THR A 381 -17.84 -15.61 -41.62
N LEU A 382 -17.61 -14.37 -42.06
CA LEU A 382 -16.79 -14.09 -43.25
C LEU A 382 -15.45 -13.49 -42.84
N VAL A 383 -15.50 -12.40 -42.09
CA VAL A 383 -14.29 -11.64 -41.70
C VAL A 383 -13.43 -12.47 -40.76
N ASP A 384 -14.04 -13.19 -39.80
CA ASP A 384 -13.31 -13.97 -38.79
C ASP A 384 -12.41 -15.08 -39.39
N TYR A 385 -12.68 -15.54 -40.62
CA TYR A 385 -11.83 -16.51 -41.33
C TYR A 385 -10.56 -15.89 -41.92
N PHE A 386 -10.64 -14.64 -42.40
CA PHE A 386 -9.50 -13.92 -42.99
C PHE A 386 -8.71 -13.14 -41.93
N PHE A 387 -9.42 -12.57 -40.96
CA PHE A 387 -8.90 -11.77 -39.88
C PHE A 387 -9.56 -12.21 -38.56
N PRO A 388 -8.82 -12.83 -37.62
CA PRO A 388 -9.42 -13.36 -36.41
C PRO A 388 -9.94 -12.21 -35.54
N TRP A 389 -11.26 -12.04 -35.51
CA TRP A 389 -11.94 -10.89 -34.90
C TRP A 389 -11.68 -10.77 -33.40
N GLN A 390 -11.49 -11.91 -32.74
CA GLN A 390 -11.04 -12.01 -31.35
C GLN A 390 -9.71 -11.28 -31.05
N LEU A 391 -8.93 -10.88 -32.07
CA LEU A 391 -7.73 -10.05 -31.89
C LEU A 391 -8.02 -8.74 -31.16
N PHE A 392 -9.23 -8.15 -31.27
CA PHE A 392 -9.56 -6.93 -30.54
C PHE A 392 -9.53 -7.10 -29.01
N LEU A 393 -10.00 -8.25 -28.51
CA LEU A 393 -9.88 -8.59 -27.08
C LEU A 393 -8.42 -8.84 -26.69
N ILE A 394 -7.65 -9.47 -27.57
CA ILE A 394 -6.22 -9.73 -27.36
C ILE A 394 -5.42 -8.42 -27.33
N PHE A 395 -5.79 -7.43 -28.16
CA PHE A 395 -5.20 -6.09 -28.07
C PHE A 395 -5.50 -5.44 -26.72
N GLY A 396 -6.68 -5.69 -26.12
CA GLY A 396 -6.99 -5.27 -24.75
C GLY A 396 -6.06 -5.92 -23.72
N CYS A 397 -5.80 -7.23 -23.86
CA CYS A 397 -4.83 -7.97 -23.06
C CYS A 397 -3.39 -7.42 -23.20
N ILE A 398 -2.94 -7.16 -24.43
CA ILE A 398 -1.62 -6.60 -24.73
C ILE A 398 -1.49 -5.20 -24.14
N TRP A 399 -2.52 -4.37 -24.32
CA TRP A 399 -2.59 -3.01 -23.78
C TRP A 399 -2.54 -3.00 -22.26
N ASP A 400 -3.31 -3.86 -21.59
CA ASP A 400 -3.28 -4.01 -20.13
C ASP A 400 -1.87 -4.37 -19.65
N THR A 401 -1.28 -5.44 -20.20
CA THR A 401 0.07 -5.89 -19.83
C THR A 401 1.09 -4.78 -20.04
N PHE A 402 1.02 -4.08 -21.19
CA PHE A 402 1.87 -2.94 -21.50
C PHE A 402 1.71 -1.81 -20.48
N VAL A 403 0.50 -1.30 -20.25
CA VAL A 403 0.27 -0.18 -19.31
C VAL A 403 0.66 -0.58 -17.88
N ALA A 404 0.33 -1.80 -17.45
CA ALA A 404 0.59 -2.28 -16.09
C ALA A 404 2.07 -2.55 -15.79
N HIS A 405 2.87 -2.96 -16.78
CA HIS A 405 4.29 -3.31 -16.56
C HIS A 405 5.24 -2.27 -17.15
N PHE A 406 4.98 -1.80 -18.37
CA PHE A 406 5.90 -0.92 -19.09
C PHE A 406 5.95 0.47 -18.45
N LEU A 407 4.80 1.12 -18.19
CA LEU A 407 4.81 2.46 -17.59
C LEU A 407 5.49 2.48 -16.21
N PRO A 408 5.18 1.57 -15.27
CA PRO A 408 5.80 1.58 -13.95
C PRO A 408 7.27 1.24 -13.91
N VAL A 409 7.74 0.42 -14.85
CA VAL A 409 9.14 -0.01 -14.89
C VAL A 409 10.00 0.97 -15.67
N PHE A 410 9.54 1.40 -16.86
CA PHE A 410 10.38 2.18 -17.77
C PHE A 410 10.10 3.67 -17.77
N VAL A 411 8.87 4.11 -17.48
CA VAL A 411 8.54 5.55 -17.51
C VAL A 411 8.75 6.18 -16.15
N TYR A 412 8.08 5.65 -15.11
CA TYR A 412 8.12 6.30 -13.78
C TYR A 412 9.45 6.14 -13.04
N GLN A 413 10.32 5.23 -13.48
CA GLN A 413 11.66 5.07 -12.88
C GLN A 413 12.77 5.75 -13.66
N ARG A 414 12.55 6.10 -14.93
CA ARG A 414 13.62 6.63 -15.79
C ARG A 414 14.06 8.05 -15.42
N ASN A 415 13.29 8.75 -14.58
CA ASN A 415 13.66 10.07 -14.03
C ASN A 415 14.87 10.06 -13.07
N ARG A 416 15.74 9.04 -13.11
CA ARG A 416 16.88 8.89 -12.21
C ARG A 416 18.21 8.55 -12.89
N ASN A 417 18.30 8.72 -14.19
CA ASN A 417 19.59 8.69 -14.89
C ASN A 417 20.44 9.95 -14.65
N SER A 418 20.04 10.83 -13.73
CA SER A 418 20.96 11.81 -13.14
C SER A 418 22.11 11.02 -12.52
N SER A 419 23.26 11.09 -13.18
CA SER A 419 24.60 10.74 -12.74
C SER A 419 24.61 10.13 -11.34
N LYS A 420 24.83 8.81 -11.21
CA LYS A 420 25.23 8.24 -9.91
C LYS A 420 26.31 9.19 -9.37
N PRO A 421 26.10 9.88 -8.23
CA PRO A 421 27.17 10.66 -7.65
C PRO A 421 28.31 9.66 -7.43
N ARG A 422 29.36 9.77 -8.25
CA ARG A 422 30.56 8.92 -8.16
C ARG A 422 31.01 9.02 -6.72
N ASP A 423 30.91 7.90 -6.02
CA ASP A 423 31.49 7.54 -4.71
C ASP A 423 32.15 8.68 -3.94
N SER A 424 31.37 9.72 -3.66
CA SER A 424 31.71 10.73 -2.67
C SER A 424 30.99 10.30 -1.41
N GLN A 425 31.52 9.25 -0.77
CA GLN A 425 31.14 8.85 0.59
C GLN A 425 31.28 10.02 1.61
N SER A 426 31.85 11.16 1.21
CA SER A 426 31.91 12.41 1.98
C SER A 426 30.71 13.36 1.79
N SER A 427 29.80 13.16 0.83
CA SER A 427 28.71 14.11 0.54
C SER A 427 27.33 13.69 1.07
N GLY A 428 27.22 12.57 1.79
CA GLY A 428 26.00 12.13 2.49
C GLY A 428 25.46 13.14 3.53
N GLY A 429 26.27 14.12 3.93
CA GLY A 429 25.84 15.24 4.76
C GLY A 429 24.88 16.22 4.07
N ASN A 430 24.95 16.40 2.74
CA ASN A 430 24.18 17.48 2.11
C ASN A 430 22.70 17.14 1.93
N SER A 431 22.34 15.94 1.48
CA SER A 431 20.94 15.57 1.26
C SER A 431 20.15 15.44 2.57
N SER A 432 20.75 14.85 3.60
CA SER A 432 20.18 14.78 4.95
C SER A 432 19.94 16.19 5.51
N ASN A 433 20.89 17.11 5.31
CA ASN A 433 20.72 18.52 5.67
C ASN A 433 19.56 19.20 4.93
N HIS A 434 19.34 18.91 3.65
CA HIS A 434 18.19 19.47 2.91
C HIS A 434 16.84 18.95 3.41
N ILE A 435 16.75 17.65 3.68
CA ILE A 435 15.54 17.04 4.24
C ILE A 435 15.25 17.64 5.62
N LYS A 436 16.28 17.73 6.48
CA LYS A 436 16.17 18.33 7.80
C LYS A 436 15.70 19.80 7.72
N LYS A 437 16.28 20.62 6.84
CA LYS A 437 15.82 22.00 6.59
C LYS A 437 14.34 22.05 6.19
N CYS A 438 13.90 21.16 5.32
CA CYS A 438 12.50 21.05 4.90
C CYS A 438 11.57 20.67 6.07
N LEU A 439 11.98 19.71 6.89
CA LEU A 439 11.18 19.20 8.03
C LEU A 439 11.15 20.18 9.22
N THR A 440 12.21 20.94 9.45
CA THR A 440 12.25 21.96 10.50
C THR A 440 11.35 23.15 10.17
N SER A 441 11.15 23.46 8.88
CA SER A 441 10.23 24.54 8.48
C SER A 441 8.77 24.07 8.57
N LYS A 442 7.96 24.68 9.45
CA LYS A 442 6.54 24.31 9.68
C LYS A 442 5.71 24.29 8.39
N LYS A 443 5.90 25.27 7.51
CA LYS A 443 5.20 25.37 6.21
C LYS A 443 5.57 24.20 5.29
N TRP A 444 6.87 23.96 5.13
CA TRP A 444 7.40 22.94 4.22
C TRP A 444 7.19 21.52 4.73
N ASN A 445 7.33 21.29 6.04
CA ASN A 445 6.98 20.04 6.69
C ASN A 445 5.50 19.66 6.43
N SER A 446 4.56 20.60 6.59
CA SER A 446 3.15 20.34 6.29
C SER A 446 2.91 20.02 4.81
N LYS A 447 3.55 20.75 3.89
CA LYS A 447 3.49 20.45 2.45
C LYS A 447 4.10 19.09 2.12
N PHE A 448 5.25 18.77 2.71
CA PHE A 448 5.96 17.52 2.48
C PHE A 448 5.22 16.32 3.09
N LEU A 449 4.58 16.49 4.24
CA LEU A 449 3.69 15.47 4.81
C LEU A 449 2.49 15.20 3.90
N LEU A 450 1.87 16.24 3.34
CA LEU A 450 0.77 16.08 2.37
C LEU A 450 1.25 15.39 1.09
N PHE A 451 2.46 15.68 0.64
CA PHE A 451 3.08 14.98 -0.49
C PHE A 451 3.35 13.49 -0.19
N ASN A 452 3.85 13.16 1.01
CA ASN A 452 4.07 11.78 1.44
C ASN A 452 2.75 11.03 1.69
N GLU A 453 1.68 11.71 2.11
CA GLU A 453 0.32 11.16 2.15
C GLU A 453 -0.11 10.69 0.75
N LYS A 454 0.09 11.53 -0.27
CA LYS A 454 -0.20 11.20 -1.69
C LYS A 454 0.76 10.16 -2.27
N SER A 455 1.94 9.98 -1.68
CA SER A 455 2.95 8.98 -2.09
C SER A 455 2.81 7.64 -1.36
N TYR A 456 1.80 7.52 -0.50
CA TYR A 456 1.48 6.34 0.30
C TYR A 456 2.51 5.99 1.41
N CYS A 457 3.28 6.95 1.89
CA CYS A 457 4.36 6.76 2.87
C CYS A 457 4.49 7.89 3.92
N PRO A 458 3.41 8.31 4.60
CA PRO A 458 3.49 9.44 5.54
C PRO A 458 4.20 9.09 6.86
N GLU A 459 4.41 7.80 7.16
CA GLU A 459 4.95 7.33 8.43
C GLU A 459 6.33 7.90 8.80
N ASP A 460 7.28 7.97 7.87
CA ASP A 460 8.64 8.45 8.16
C ASP A 460 8.65 9.93 8.58
N VAL A 461 7.86 10.77 7.91
CA VAL A 461 7.70 12.21 8.25
C VAL A 461 7.06 12.36 9.63
N MET A 462 6.01 11.58 9.92
CA MET A 462 5.30 11.66 11.20
C MET A 462 6.15 11.14 12.36
N MET A 463 6.94 10.08 12.14
CA MET A 463 7.91 9.59 13.12
C MET A 463 8.97 10.65 13.41
N TRP A 464 9.57 11.24 12.37
CA TRP A 464 10.59 12.28 12.52
C TRP A 464 10.07 13.44 13.38
N ASN A 465 8.85 13.90 13.10
CA ASN A 465 8.20 14.96 13.90
C ASN A 465 7.97 14.54 15.36
N ALA A 466 7.62 13.28 15.61
CA ALA A 466 7.43 12.77 16.97
C ALA A 466 8.77 12.67 17.73
N ILE A 467 9.87 12.32 17.05
CA ILE A 467 11.22 12.30 17.63
C ILE A 467 11.66 13.72 18.01
N GLU A 468 11.43 14.73 17.17
CA GLU A 468 11.76 16.10 17.51
C GLU A 468 10.98 16.60 18.74
N GLN A 469 9.69 16.27 18.84
CA GLN A 469 8.91 16.56 20.05
C GLN A 469 9.47 15.83 21.27
N PHE A 470 9.90 14.58 21.12
CA PHE A 470 10.54 13.80 22.19
C PHE A 470 11.82 14.47 22.71
N LYS A 471 12.64 15.02 21.82
CA LYS A 471 13.88 15.73 22.16
C LYS A 471 13.63 17.03 22.92
N MET A 472 12.48 17.68 22.71
CA MET A 472 12.10 18.91 23.40
C MET A 472 11.60 18.68 24.84
N ILE A 473 11.27 17.44 25.23
CA ILE A 473 10.72 17.15 26.56
C ILE A 473 11.81 17.21 27.64
N LYS A 474 11.67 18.15 28.59
CA LYS A 474 12.54 18.26 29.77
C LYS A 474 12.17 17.26 30.89
N SER A 475 10.88 17.04 31.13
CA SER A 475 10.38 16.16 32.20
C SER A 475 10.57 14.67 31.88
N ASN A 476 11.26 13.92 32.74
CA ASN A 476 11.52 12.49 32.53
C ASN A 476 10.22 11.67 32.46
N LYS A 477 9.26 11.89 33.36
CA LYS A 477 7.96 11.18 33.38
C LYS A 477 7.23 11.28 32.05
N LYS A 478 7.15 12.49 31.49
CA LYS A 478 6.53 12.72 30.17
C LYS A 478 7.33 12.12 29.03
N ARG A 479 8.66 12.14 29.14
CA ARG A 479 9.55 11.52 28.15
C ARG A 479 9.29 10.02 28.09
N VAL A 480 9.15 9.35 29.24
CA VAL A 480 8.78 7.92 29.31
C VAL A 480 7.41 7.64 28.68
N GLU A 481 6.42 8.49 28.95
CA GLU A 481 5.08 8.34 28.37
C GLU A 481 5.08 8.52 26.83
N LEU A 482 5.79 9.55 26.35
CA LEU A 482 5.95 9.80 24.92
C LEU A 482 6.74 8.68 24.24
N PHE A 483 7.80 8.18 24.88
CA PHE A 483 8.56 7.03 24.41
C PHE A 483 7.65 5.83 24.16
N ARG A 484 6.85 5.42 25.17
CA ARG A 484 5.89 4.31 25.04
C ARG A 484 4.90 4.55 23.89
N THR A 485 4.44 5.79 23.74
CA THR A 485 3.51 6.17 22.67
C THR A 485 4.15 6.05 21.29
N ILE A 486 5.38 6.54 21.12
CA ILE A 486 6.15 6.43 19.87
C ILE A 486 6.38 4.96 19.52
N VAL A 487 6.87 4.15 20.47
CA VAL A 487 7.15 2.73 20.25
C VAL A 487 5.89 1.98 19.82
N ARG A 488 4.76 2.18 20.51
CA ARG A 488 3.48 1.54 20.17
C ARG A 488 2.85 2.03 18.86
N THR A 489 3.21 3.24 18.41
CA THR A 489 2.62 3.86 17.21
C THR A 489 3.41 3.55 15.95
N TYR A 490 4.74 3.50 16.04
CA TYR A 490 5.64 3.41 14.89
C TYR A 490 6.54 2.16 14.89
N ILE A 491 6.93 1.66 16.07
CA ILE A 491 7.95 0.62 16.17
C ILE A 491 7.35 -0.78 16.29
N LEU A 492 6.32 -1.02 17.09
CA LEU A 492 5.82 -2.39 17.27
C LEU A 492 5.25 -3.02 15.98
N ILE A 493 5.33 -4.34 15.88
CA ILE A 493 4.73 -5.08 14.75
C ILE A 493 3.22 -4.90 14.79
N GLY A 494 2.62 -4.55 13.66
CA GLY A 494 1.19 -4.25 13.60
C GLY A 494 0.80 -2.89 14.18
N ALA A 495 1.77 -2.04 14.53
CA ALA A 495 1.52 -0.66 14.91
C ALA A 495 0.81 0.10 13.78
N PRO A 496 -0.04 1.09 14.10
CA PRO A 496 -0.86 1.77 13.11
C PRO A 496 -0.04 2.55 12.07
N LEU A 497 1.12 3.06 12.48
CA LEU A 497 2.08 3.78 11.64
C LEU A 497 3.42 3.02 11.60
N GLU A 498 3.34 1.68 11.59
CA GLU A 498 4.51 0.80 11.53
C GLU A 498 5.49 1.24 10.44
N LEU A 499 6.73 1.54 10.85
CA LEU A 499 7.81 1.92 9.95
C LEU A 499 8.30 0.73 9.13
N ASN A 500 8.66 1.00 7.88
CA ASN A 500 9.25 0.00 6.98
C ASN A 500 10.78 -0.12 7.20
N ILE A 501 11.17 -0.51 8.41
CA ILE A 501 12.57 -0.68 8.83
C ILE A 501 12.80 -2.13 9.27
N ALA A 502 13.97 -2.71 8.96
CA ALA A 502 14.25 -4.08 9.39
C ALA A 502 14.60 -4.14 10.88
N ARG A 503 14.02 -5.14 11.54
CA ARG A 503 13.91 -5.24 13.01
C ARG A 503 15.20 -5.62 13.72
N SER A 504 16.14 -6.22 13.01
CA SER A 504 17.40 -6.73 13.58
C SER A 504 18.49 -5.68 13.69
N THR A 505 18.22 -4.41 13.33
CA THR A 505 19.23 -3.34 13.37
C THR A 505 18.59 -2.02 13.80
N ASN A 506 19.41 -0.97 13.86
CA ASN A 506 18.99 0.42 14.09
C ASN A 506 18.42 0.66 15.50
N GLY A 507 18.98 -0.01 16.52
CA GLY A 507 18.56 0.15 17.91
C GLY A 507 17.16 -0.41 18.24
N ILE A 508 16.51 -1.11 17.31
CA ILE A 508 15.13 -1.58 17.50
C ILE A 508 15.01 -2.63 18.61
N PRO A 509 15.88 -3.67 18.67
CA PRO A 509 15.83 -4.64 19.77
C PRO A 509 15.93 -3.97 21.14
N GLU A 510 16.88 -3.05 21.30
CA GLU A 510 17.16 -2.32 22.53
C GLU A 510 15.97 -1.43 22.92
N ILE A 511 15.33 -0.76 21.95
CA ILE A 511 14.13 0.05 22.18
C ILE A 511 12.94 -0.81 22.61
N ILE A 512 12.78 -2.01 22.02
CA ILE A 512 11.70 -2.93 22.37
C ILE A 512 11.93 -3.49 23.77
N GLU A 513 13.15 -3.93 24.07
CA GLU A 513 13.56 -4.42 25.39
C GLU A 513 13.31 -3.34 26.46
N LEU A 514 13.82 -2.13 26.25
CA LEU A 514 13.56 -0.99 27.12
C LEU A 514 12.06 -0.73 27.29
N CYS A 515 11.27 -0.79 26.21
CA CYS A 515 9.82 -0.60 26.29
C CYS A 515 9.12 -1.70 27.10
N ASN A 516 9.64 -2.92 27.12
CA ASN A 516 9.12 -4.02 27.92
C ASN A 516 9.48 -3.81 29.39
N SER A 517 10.75 -3.49 29.70
CA SER A 517 11.21 -3.22 31.07
C SER A 517 10.44 -2.07 31.72
N ILE A 518 10.15 -1.00 30.98
CA ILE A 518 9.33 0.13 31.47
C ILE A 518 7.89 -0.32 31.80
N ASN A 519 7.35 -1.38 31.20
CA ASN A 519 6.00 -1.87 31.56
C ASN A 519 6.00 -2.70 32.85
N GLU A 520 7.14 -3.26 33.24
CA GLU A 520 7.28 -4.12 34.43
C GLU A 520 7.68 -3.33 35.69
N THR A 521 8.37 -2.20 35.51
CA THR A 521 8.95 -1.41 36.60
C THR A 521 8.21 -0.09 36.85
N ASN A 522 8.31 0.42 38.09
CA ASN A 522 7.76 1.73 38.45
C ASN A 522 8.43 2.84 37.64
N LEU A 523 7.61 3.74 37.06
CA LEU A 523 8.03 4.79 36.12
C LEU A 523 9.10 5.76 36.62
N GLU A 524 9.31 5.88 37.93
CA GLU A 524 10.10 6.95 38.53
C GLU A 524 11.60 6.73 38.46
N SER A 525 12.07 5.49 38.33
CA SER A 525 13.51 5.15 38.34
C SER A 525 14.16 5.14 36.96
N ILE A 526 13.38 5.11 35.87
CA ILE A 526 13.93 4.91 34.52
C ILE A 526 14.15 6.25 33.83
N SER A 527 15.41 6.58 33.55
CA SER A 527 15.79 7.71 32.72
C SER A 527 15.94 7.27 31.27
N ILE A 528 15.20 7.89 30.35
CA ILE A 528 15.33 7.61 28.91
C ILE A 528 16.22 8.66 28.26
N SER A 529 17.27 8.20 27.56
CA SER A 529 18.17 9.05 26.81
C SER A 529 17.46 9.78 25.68
N ILE A 530 17.82 11.05 25.47
CA ILE A 530 17.35 11.89 24.35
C ILE A 530 17.81 11.32 23.00
N SER A 531 18.95 10.61 22.98
CA SER A 531 19.55 10.03 21.78
C SER A 531 18.96 8.68 21.38
N ILE A 532 18.04 8.10 22.16
CA ILE A 532 17.55 6.72 21.95
C ILE A 532 16.96 6.50 20.54
N PHE A 533 16.41 7.55 19.91
CA PHE A 533 15.82 7.47 18.58
C PHE A 533 16.71 8.02 17.45
N ASN A 534 17.97 8.38 17.70
CA ASN A 534 18.82 9.02 16.69
C ASN A 534 19.03 8.13 15.45
N GLU A 535 19.29 6.84 15.64
CA GLU A 535 19.48 5.90 14.53
C GLU A 535 18.19 5.75 13.70
N ILE A 536 17.04 5.62 14.36
CA ILE A 536 15.75 5.54 13.66
C ILE A 536 15.44 6.84 12.92
N GLN A 537 15.78 7.99 13.50
CA GLN A 537 15.59 9.28 12.84
C GLN A 537 16.41 9.39 11.55
N GLN A 538 17.69 8.99 11.59
CA GLN A 538 18.55 8.94 10.41
C GLN A 538 18.00 7.98 9.35
N VAL A 539 17.43 6.84 9.77
CA VAL A 539 16.78 5.89 8.85
C VAL A 539 15.52 6.48 8.23
N CYS A 540 14.71 7.22 8.99
CA CYS A 540 13.55 7.94 8.45
C CYS A 540 14.00 8.98 7.40
N GLU A 541 15.04 9.76 7.69
CA GLU A 541 15.61 10.72 6.73
C GLU A 541 16.10 10.03 5.46
N HIS A 542 16.81 8.91 5.60
CA HIS A 542 17.25 8.10 4.47
C HIS A 542 16.08 7.55 3.64
N ASN A 543 15.05 7.01 4.29
CA ASN A 543 13.85 6.51 3.62
C ASN A 543 13.15 7.63 2.83
N MET A 544 13.14 8.85 3.37
CA MET A 544 12.51 10.02 2.76
C MET A 544 13.27 10.59 1.55
N VAL A 545 14.54 10.21 1.28
CA VAL A 545 15.35 10.76 0.18
C VAL A 545 14.63 10.70 -1.16
N ASP A 546 14.07 9.54 -1.50
CA ASP A 546 13.37 9.32 -2.78
C ASP A 546 12.10 10.18 -2.89
N SER A 547 11.31 10.27 -1.82
CA SER A 547 10.14 11.15 -1.77
C SER A 547 10.52 12.63 -1.79
N PHE A 548 11.62 13.00 -1.15
CA PHE A 548 12.14 14.37 -1.13
C PHE A 548 12.62 14.81 -2.51
N LEU A 549 13.31 13.95 -3.27
CA LEU A 549 13.74 14.29 -4.63
C LEU A 549 12.55 14.54 -5.58
N ARG A 550 11.48 13.73 -5.47
CA ARG A 550 10.25 13.99 -6.24
C ARG A 550 9.55 15.26 -5.80
N PHE A 551 9.46 15.48 -4.49
CA PHE A 551 8.90 16.71 -3.92
C PHE A 551 9.70 17.93 -4.39
N HIS A 552 11.02 17.86 -4.38
CA HIS A 552 11.90 18.89 -4.89
C HIS A 552 11.67 19.13 -6.38
N SER A 553 11.53 18.09 -7.20
CA SER A 553 11.21 18.25 -8.62
C SER A 553 9.88 18.96 -8.86
N GLU A 554 8.87 18.77 -8.00
CA GLU A 554 7.57 19.43 -8.10
C GLU A 554 7.60 20.88 -7.59
N PHE A 555 8.35 21.16 -6.51
CA PHE A 555 8.38 22.45 -5.81
C PHE A 555 9.73 23.18 -5.91
N ARG A 556 10.54 22.89 -6.95
CA ARG A 556 11.94 23.34 -7.08
C ARG A 556 12.13 24.83 -6.81
N LYS A 557 11.41 25.66 -7.56
CA LYS A 557 11.52 27.13 -7.51
C LYS A 557 11.21 27.69 -6.11
N GLU A 558 10.14 27.18 -5.49
CA GLU A 558 9.70 27.62 -4.17
C GLU A 558 10.69 27.18 -3.06
N LEU A 559 11.23 25.96 -3.16
CA LEU A 559 12.23 25.44 -2.19
C LEU A 559 13.57 26.16 -2.29
N GLU A 560 14.03 26.44 -3.51
CA GLU A 560 15.24 27.21 -3.77
C GLU A 560 15.10 28.63 -3.21
N GLN A 561 13.95 29.27 -3.42
CA GLN A 561 13.68 30.64 -2.96
C GLN A 561 13.54 30.74 -1.45
N GLU A 562 12.81 29.84 -0.80
CA GLU A 562 12.46 29.95 0.62
C GLU A 562 13.46 29.27 1.57
N LEU A 563 14.08 28.16 1.15
CA LEU A 563 14.98 27.37 1.98
C LEU A 563 16.45 27.39 1.52
N GLY A 564 16.74 28.03 0.38
CA GLY A 564 18.09 28.04 -0.21
C GLY A 564 18.60 26.66 -0.59
N ILE A 565 17.69 25.70 -0.84
CA ILE A 565 18.03 24.34 -1.23
C ILE A 565 18.24 24.34 -2.74
N LYS A 566 19.48 24.48 -3.21
CA LYS A 566 19.84 24.35 -4.61
C LYS A 566 20.33 22.92 -4.87
N PHE A 567 19.67 22.21 -5.77
CA PHE A 567 20.29 21.06 -6.41
C PHE A 567 21.04 21.60 -7.63
N GLU A 568 22.36 21.44 -7.64
CA GLU A 568 23.12 21.54 -8.88
C GLU A 568 22.49 20.57 -9.87
N ASP A 569 22.16 21.02 -11.09
CA ASP A 569 21.54 20.17 -12.10
C ASP A 569 22.46 18.96 -12.35
N ILE A 570 22.05 17.77 -11.87
CA ILE A 570 22.80 16.50 -11.95
C ILE A 570 22.51 15.75 -13.24
#